data_AF-A0A8S4NQK6-F1
#
_entry.id   AF-A0A8S4NQK6-F1
#
_cell.length_a   1.000
_cell.length_b   1.000
_cell.length_c   1.000
_cell.angle_alpha   90.00
_cell.angle_beta   90.00
_cell.angle_gamma   90.00
#
_symmetry.space_group_name_H-M   'P 1'
#
loop_
_entity.id
_entity.type
_entity.pdbx_description
1 polymer ?
#
loop_
_entity_poly.entity_id
_entity_poly.type
_entity_poly.pdbx_seq_one_letter_code
_entity_poly.pdbx_strand_id
1 'polypeptide(L)'
;MRVLHLACLLMALGAGQAKQSRGPSGPRPSNGNQPASNGNQQPPNGNQASGPSESDSAQPQVNDEQPNLTIDEILQMRSALEEHIEAKVVNNDHPRIGGLVRLAFHDCVGGCDGCVNLANSDNAGLQIYINDLEPVYAPYANLISRADFWQLAGLEALRRAAEACVPQGCNPVYPDIQFRIGRQDCETSPNTAEIRMFPNNGGHGTLNDVLDFFDDAFGLDETGSVALLGAHTLGRARSGDSGFNGPWVGNADLLDNAYFRDLLNRNWIQINIAPANEEARWQWIPGNPRPPPQGRRRRQAAGNGPMMLNSDMCLVKHIIVTPTGQSECNYFSCADSFTIDLVRQYANNNEMWIQDFSTAYTTMIETTVANLMVPGETQSEEEEGVGIPTQPEDGGAGGRGGRD
;
A
#
# COMPACT_ATOMS: atom_id res chain seq x y z
N MET A 1 17.78 5.62 23.36
CA MET A 1 18.34 6.99 23.16
C MET A 1 17.21 7.92 22.75
N ARG A 2 17.34 9.21 23.03
CA ARG A 2 16.23 10.17 23.28
C ARG A 2 15.34 10.49 22.07
N VAL A 3 14.05 10.57 22.40
CA VAL A 3 12.90 11.21 21.73
C VAL A 3 13.21 12.59 21.13
N LEU A 4 12.73 12.85 19.91
CA LEU A 4 12.20 14.16 19.51
C LEU A 4 10.86 13.99 18.79
N HIS A 5 9.82 14.54 19.40
CA HIS A 5 8.47 14.72 18.88
C HIS A 5 8.34 16.12 18.23
N LEU A 6 7.28 16.29 17.43
CA LEU A 6 6.59 17.54 17.06
C LEU A 6 7.12 18.34 15.86
N ALA A 7 6.46 18.14 14.71
CA ALA A 7 6.01 19.22 13.83
C ALA A 7 4.85 18.72 12.95
N CYS A 8 3.61 19.02 13.33
CA CYS A 8 2.60 19.71 12.50
C CYS A 8 1.23 19.71 13.22
N LEU A 9 1.05 20.61 14.18
CA LEU A 9 -0.27 21.02 14.64
C LEU A 9 -0.24 22.53 14.98
N LEU A 10 -1.15 23.27 14.36
CA LEU A 10 -1.59 24.66 14.62
C LEU A 10 -0.66 25.83 14.26
N MET A 11 -1.04 26.57 13.21
CA MET A 11 -1.56 27.96 13.19
C MET A 11 -1.94 28.26 11.71
N ALA A 12 -3.05 28.90 11.31
CA ALA A 12 -3.91 29.87 11.97
C ALA A 12 -5.34 29.85 11.37
N LEU A 13 -6.31 30.16 12.23
CA LEU A 13 -7.61 30.71 11.84
C LEU A 13 -7.40 32.08 11.16
N GLY A 14 -7.93 32.23 9.95
CA GLY A 14 -7.94 33.48 9.20
C GLY A 14 -9.16 33.54 8.28
N ALA A 15 -10.11 34.38 8.63
CA ALA A 15 -11.42 34.56 8.02
C ALA A 15 -11.41 34.71 6.47
N GLY A 16 -12.27 33.93 5.81
CA GLY A 16 -12.66 34.10 4.40
C GLY A 16 -14.18 34.13 4.28
N GLN A 17 -14.71 35.29 3.93
CA GLN A 17 -16.13 35.67 4.00
C GLN A 17 -17.02 34.86 3.06
N ALA A 18 -18.04 34.21 3.64
CA ALA A 18 -19.25 33.84 2.89
C ALA A 18 -20.10 35.11 2.68
N LYS A 19 -20.32 35.48 1.41
CA LYS A 19 -21.33 36.48 1.03
C LYS A 19 -22.72 35.88 1.26
N GLN A 20 -23.48 36.43 2.21
CA GLN A 20 -24.94 36.30 2.21
C GLN A 20 -25.60 37.69 2.22
N SER A 21 -26.65 37.77 1.43
CA SER A 21 -27.49 38.92 1.12
C SER A 21 -28.28 39.44 2.34
N ARG A 22 -28.50 40.75 2.35
CA ARG A 22 -29.18 41.54 3.39
C ARG A 22 -30.70 41.28 3.49
N GLY A 23 -31.24 41.33 4.71
CA GLY A 23 -32.65 41.60 5.05
C GLY A 23 -32.93 41.43 6.56
N PRO A 24 -33.80 42.22 7.24
CA PRO A 24 -33.38 42.91 8.47
C PRO A 24 -34.11 42.58 9.80
N SER A 25 -33.38 42.86 10.89
CA SER A 25 -33.77 43.49 12.19
C SER A 25 -34.83 42.88 13.14
N GLY A 26 -34.41 42.61 14.39
CA GLY A 26 -35.26 42.55 15.59
C GLY A 26 -34.57 41.90 16.82
N PRO A 27 -34.80 42.32 18.09
CA PRO A 27 -33.70 42.52 19.05
C PRO A 27 -33.54 41.52 20.23
N ARG A 28 -32.34 41.61 20.86
CA ARG A 28 -31.82 41.00 22.11
C ARG A 28 -32.56 41.42 23.39
N PRO A 29 -32.42 40.66 24.51
CA PRO A 29 -31.52 41.02 25.64
C PRO A 29 -30.72 39.79 26.16
N SER A 30 -29.43 39.81 26.55
CA SER A 30 -28.64 40.49 27.62
C SER A 30 -28.61 39.78 28.99
N ASN A 31 -27.40 39.76 29.58
CA ASN A 31 -26.95 39.38 30.94
C ASN A 31 -26.69 37.88 31.19
N GLY A 32 -25.62 37.43 31.84
CA GLY A 32 -24.55 38.12 32.58
C GLY A 32 -24.25 37.35 33.88
N ASN A 33 -22.97 37.28 34.25
CA ASN A 33 -22.36 36.86 35.53
C ASN A 33 -22.05 35.37 35.82
N GLN A 34 -20.75 35.07 35.81
CA GLN A 34 -20.03 34.22 36.79
C GLN A 34 -19.76 35.06 38.09
N PRO A 35 -19.06 34.60 39.17
CA PRO A 35 -18.25 33.37 39.37
C PRO A 35 -18.30 32.71 40.80
N ALA A 36 -17.48 31.65 40.96
CA ALA A 36 -16.53 31.41 42.06
C ALA A 36 -16.75 30.22 43.04
N SER A 37 -15.80 29.28 42.93
CA SER A 37 -14.92 28.67 43.94
C SER A 37 -15.41 28.10 45.28
N ASN A 38 -14.94 26.87 45.52
CA ASN A 38 -14.38 26.25 46.75
C ASN A 38 -14.92 24.81 46.84
N GLY A 39 -14.16 23.77 47.12
CA GLY A 39 -12.87 23.67 47.77
C GLY A 39 -12.98 22.52 48.78
N ASN A 40 -12.14 21.50 48.57
CA ASN A 40 -11.52 20.68 49.60
C ASN A 40 -12.27 19.48 50.24
N GLN A 41 -11.47 18.41 50.38
CA GLN A 41 -11.44 17.36 51.40
C GLN A 41 -11.87 15.92 51.04
N GLN A 42 -10.97 15.04 51.49
CA GLN A 42 -10.75 13.62 51.24
C GLN A 42 -11.48 12.74 52.30
N PRO A 43 -11.34 11.40 52.30
CA PRO A 43 -12.44 10.45 52.43
C PRO A 43 -12.60 9.88 53.85
N PRO A 44 -13.53 8.93 54.06
CA PRO A 44 -13.08 7.70 54.71
C PRO A 44 -13.74 6.38 54.24
N ASN A 45 -12.91 5.34 54.41
CA ASN A 45 -13.13 3.90 54.46
C ASN A 45 -14.51 3.34 54.83
N GLY A 46 -14.87 2.26 54.12
CA GLY A 46 -15.01 0.92 54.72
C GLY A 46 -16.42 0.39 54.98
N ASN A 47 -16.86 -0.62 54.24
CA ASN A 47 -16.95 -2.01 54.74
C ASN A 47 -17.56 -2.97 53.71
N GLN A 48 -17.06 -4.20 53.76
CA GLN A 48 -17.46 -5.36 52.97
C GLN A 48 -18.91 -5.79 53.24
N ALA A 49 -19.59 -6.26 52.19
CA ALA A 49 -20.60 -7.32 52.29
C ALA A 49 -20.62 -8.14 50.98
N SER A 50 -20.19 -9.40 51.13
CA SER A 50 -20.55 -10.61 50.38
C SER A 50 -21.56 -10.49 49.22
N GLY A 51 -21.16 -10.97 48.04
CA GLY A 51 -21.96 -11.00 46.81
C GLY A 51 -23.07 -12.06 46.78
N PRO A 52 -23.71 -12.20 45.60
CA PRO A 52 -23.77 -13.52 44.98
C PRO A 52 -23.40 -13.49 43.48
N SER A 53 -22.70 -14.56 43.09
CA SER A 53 -22.70 -15.29 41.81
C SER A 53 -22.73 -14.50 40.50
N GLU A 54 -21.62 -14.65 39.77
CA GLU A 54 -21.44 -14.41 38.35
C GLU A 54 -22.61 -14.97 37.52
N SER A 55 -23.27 -14.07 36.79
CA SER A 55 -24.07 -14.44 35.62
C SER A 55 -23.21 -14.31 34.39
N ASP A 56 -22.95 -15.45 33.78
CA ASP A 56 -22.34 -15.70 32.48
C ASP A 56 -22.73 -14.63 31.45
N SER A 57 -21.86 -13.62 31.27
CA SER A 57 -21.91 -12.76 30.09
C SER A 57 -21.12 -13.48 29.01
N ALA A 58 -21.84 -14.26 28.19
CA ALA A 58 -21.30 -14.89 27.00
C ALA A 58 -20.55 -13.84 26.17
N GLN A 59 -19.22 -13.93 26.18
CA GLN A 59 -18.38 -13.27 25.19
C GLN A 59 -18.78 -13.83 23.82
N PRO A 60 -18.86 -13.01 22.76
CA PRO A 60 -19.03 -13.54 21.41
C PRO A 60 -17.87 -14.51 21.17
N GLN A 61 -18.18 -15.79 21.01
CA GLN A 61 -17.22 -16.77 20.54
C GLN A 61 -16.82 -16.31 19.13
N VAL A 62 -15.57 -15.89 18.97
CA VAL A 62 -14.98 -15.73 17.64
C VAL A 62 -14.94 -17.14 17.08
N ASN A 63 -15.76 -17.41 16.06
CA ASN A 63 -15.65 -18.66 15.34
C ASN A 63 -14.31 -18.64 14.60
N ASP A 64 -13.33 -19.37 15.12
CA ASP A 64 -12.05 -19.68 14.45
C ASP A 64 -12.24 -20.60 13.21
N GLU A 65 -13.46 -20.73 12.70
CA GLU A 65 -13.75 -21.48 11.48
C GLU A 65 -13.26 -20.66 10.28
N GLN A 66 -12.15 -21.11 9.70
CA GLN A 66 -11.53 -20.49 8.54
C GLN A 66 -12.53 -20.35 7.37
N PRO A 67 -12.50 -19.24 6.61
CA PRO A 67 -13.42 -19.04 5.50
C PRO A 67 -13.18 -20.11 4.42
N ASN A 68 -14.15 -21.02 4.27
CA ASN A 68 -14.16 -22.03 3.21
C ASN A 68 -14.71 -21.41 1.92
N LEU A 69 -13.92 -20.51 1.31
CA LEU A 69 -14.26 -19.89 0.04
C LEU A 69 -14.12 -20.90 -1.11
N THR A 70 -15.19 -21.04 -1.89
CA THR A 70 -15.20 -21.83 -3.10
C THR A 70 -14.51 -21.10 -4.25
N ILE A 71 -14.05 -21.85 -5.25
CA ILE A 71 -13.47 -21.28 -6.48
C ILE A 71 -14.48 -20.39 -7.20
N ASP A 72 -15.77 -20.78 -7.23
CA ASP A 72 -16.83 -20.01 -7.89
C ASP A 72 -17.06 -18.65 -7.22
N GLU A 73 -17.00 -18.57 -5.89
CA GLU A 73 -17.13 -17.30 -5.16
C GLU A 73 -15.98 -16.34 -5.51
N ILE A 74 -14.76 -16.86 -5.66
CA ILE A 74 -13.59 -16.06 -6.05
C ILE A 74 -13.69 -15.60 -7.49
N LEU A 75 -14.13 -16.46 -8.40
CA LEU A 75 -14.36 -16.07 -9.79
C LEU A 75 -15.46 -15.00 -9.90
N GLN A 76 -16.51 -15.08 -9.08
CA GLN A 76 -17.54 -14.03 -9.00
C GLN A 76 -16.95 -12.71 -8.49
N MET A 77 -16.16 -12.73 -7.41
CA MET A 77 -15.50 -11.53 -6.89
C MET A 77 -14.54 -10.91 -7.91
N ARG A 78 -13.72 -11.72 -8.60
CA ARG A 78 -12.83 -11.26 -9.67
C ARG A 78 -13.59 -10.64 -10.82
N SER A 79 -14.69 -11.26 -11.25
CA SER A 79 -15.55 -10.70 -12.31
C SER A 79 -16.18 -9.37 -11.90
N ALA A 80 -16.63 -9.23 -10.65
CA ALA A 80 -17.18 -7.98 -10.14
C ALA A 80 -16.11 -6.87 -10.05
N LEU A 81 -14.90 -7.22 -9.61
CA LEU A 81 -13.75 -6.31 -9.59
C LEU A 81 -13.31 -5.90 -11.00
N GLU A 82 -13.29 -6.83 -11.96
CA GLU A 82 -13.00 -6.52 -13.36
C GLU A 82 -14.02 -5.52 -13.94
N GLU A 83 -15.32 -5.80 -13.81
CA GLU A 83 -16.37 -4.89 -14.27
C GLU A 83 -16.22 -3.51 -13.59
N HIS A 84 -15.96 -3.51 -12.28
CA HIS A 84 -15.72 -2.27 -11.54
C HIS A 84 -14.49 -1.52 -12.04
N ILE A 85 -13.35 -2.17 -12.27
CA ILE A 85 -12.15 -1.50 -12.79
C ILE A 85 -12.43 -0.86 -14.15
N GLU A 86 -13.08 -1.59 -15.05
CA GLU A 86 -13.35 -1.15 -16.43
C GLU A 86 -14.43 -0.06 -16.54
N ALA A 87 -15.34 0.02 -15.56
CA ALA A 87 -16.44 0.99 -15.58
C ALA A 87 -16.02 2.47 -15.44
N LYS A 88 -14.75 2.77 -15.16
CA LYS A 88 -14.26 4.15 -14.97
C LYS A 88 -12.98 4.41 -15.73
N VAL A 89 -13.14 5.06 -16.87
CA VAL A 89 -12.06 5.61 -17.70
C VAL A 89 -12.19 7.14 -17.71
N VAL A 90 -11.12 7.85 -17.38
CA VAL A 90 -11.08 9.32 -17.35
C VAL A 90 -9.95 9.81 -18.23
N ASN A 91 -10.26 10.54 -19.31
CA ASN A 91 -9.27 11.01 -20.28
C ASN A 91 -8.38 9.89 -20.88
N ASN A 92 -8.96 8.69 -21.08
CA ASN A 92 -8.28 7.46 -21.49
C ASN A 92 -7.35 6.85 -20.42
N ASP A 93 -7.34 7.37 -19.20
CA ASP A 93 -6.66 6.75 -18.05
C ASP A 93 -7.65 5.85 -17.27
N HIS A 94 -7.17 4.74 -16.71
CA HIS A 94 -7.90 3.85 -15.79
C HIS A 94 -7.50 4.17 -14.33
N PRO A 95 -8.07 5.21 -13.70
CA PRO A 95 -7.64 5.66 -12.37
C PRO A 95 -7.79 4.61 -11.26
N ARG A 96 -8.60 3.56 -11.48
CA ARG A 96 -8.76 2.45 -10.53
C ARG A 96 -7.53 1.54 -10.48
N ILE A 97 -6.81 1.33 -11.59
CA ILE A 97 -5.66 0.40 -11.63
C ILE A 97 -4.60 0.83 -10.61
N GLY A 98 -3.98 2.00 -10.80
CA GLY A 98 -2.96 2.49 -9.88
C GLY A 98 -3.50 2.75 -8.47
N GLY A 99 -4.78 3.14 -8.34
CA GLY A 99 -5.43 3.38 -7.06
C GLY A 99 -5.60 2.14 -6.19
N LEU A 100 -6.01 1.03 -6.79
CA LEU A 100 -6.20 -0.25 -6.11
C LEU A 100 -4.87 -0.92 -5.75
N VAL A 101 -3.89 -0.86 -6.65
CA VAL A 101 -2.52 -1.33 -6.35
C VAL A 101 -1.91 -0.54 -5.19
N ARG A 102 -2.11 0.80 -5.16
CA ARG A 102 -1.69 1.65 -4.04
C ARG A 102 -2.44 1.29 -2.75
N LEU A 103 -3.76 1.07 -2.81
CA LEU A 103 -4.52 0.68 -1.61
C LEU A 103 -4.01 -0.64 -1.01
N ALA A 104 -3.78 -1.65 -1.85
CA ALA A 104 -3.24 -2.94 -1.41
C ALA A 104 -1.85 -2.82 -0.75
N PHE A 105 -0.95 -2.01 -1.32
CA PHE A 105 0.35 -1.71 -0.71
C PHE A 105 0.21 -1.00 0.64
N HIS A 106 -0.59 0.08 0.68
CA HIS A 106 -0.72 0.91 1.89
C HIS A 106 -1.45 0.20 3.04
N ASP A 107 -2.36 -0.72 2.72
CA ASP A 107 -2.96 -1.64 3.68
C ASP A 107 -1.89 -2.52 4.33
N CYS A 108 -0.95 -3.05 3.56
CA CYS A 108 0.10 -3.94 4.08
C CYS A 108 1.19 -3.24 4.91
N VAL A 109 1.34 -1.91 4.84
CA VAL A 109 2.28 -1.20 5.71
C VAL A 109 1.77 -1.27 7.15
N GLY A 110 2.44 -2.07 7.99
CA GLY A 110 2.02 -2.33 9.38
C GLY A 110 1.03 -3.49 9.55
N GLY A 111 0.74 -4.26 8.48
CA GLY A 111 -0.17 -5.39 8.52
C GLY A 111 -1.29 -5.28 7.49
N CYS A 112 -1.38 -6.25 6.56
CA CYS A 112 -2.50 -6.32 5.60
C CYS A 112 -3.79 -6.73 6.33
N ASP A 113 -4.46 -5.78 6.98
CA ASP A 113 -5.54 -6.01 7.95
C ASP A 113 -6.83 -5.24 7.61
N GLY A 114 -6.96 -4.76 6.37
CA GLY A 114 -8.15 -4.07 5.91
C GLY A 114 -8.32 -2.69 6.54
N CYS A 115 -7.26 -2.11 7.10
CA CYS A 115 -7.32 -0.84 7.82
C CYS A 115 -6.29 0.17 7.36
N VAL A 116 -6.76 1.41 7.14
CA VAL A 116 -5.89 2.53 6.78
C VAL A 116 -6.12 3.69 7.74
N ASN A 117 -5.03 4.28 8.25
CA ASN A 117 -5.12 5.53 8.98
C ASN A 117 -5.23 6.72 8.00
N LEU A 118 -6.45 7.20 7.81
CA LEU A 118 -6.74 8.32 6.90
C LEU A 118 -6.27 9.69 7.42
N ALA A 119 -5.88 9.79 8.70
CA ALA A 119 -5.24 10.99 9.24
C ALA A 119 -3.74 11.04 8.96
N ASN A 120 -3.13 9.92 8.55
CA ASN A 120 -1.76 9.90 8.06
C ASN A 120 -1.69 10.52 6.66
N SER A 121 -0.82 11.52 6.47
CA SER A 121 -0.65 12.22 5.19
C SER A 121 -0.22 11.30 4.05
N ASP A 122 0.53 10.24 4.32
CA ASP A 122 0.95 9.30 3.27
C ASP A 122 -0.22 8.49 2.70
N ASN A 123 -1.33 8.39 3.44
CA ASN A 123 -2.57 7.74 3.02
C ASN A 123 -3.57 8.71 2.38
N ALA A 124 -3.21 9.99 2.20
CA ALA A 124 -4.07 10.97 1.57
C ALA A 124 -4.51 10.50 0.17
N GLY A 125 -5.80 10.72 -0.13
CA GLY A 125 -6.47 10.26 -1.36
C GLY A 125 -7.00 8.82 -1.32
N LEU A 126 -6.57 7.95 -0.40
CA LEU A 126 -7.02 6.54 -0.37
C LEU A 126 -8.50 6.37 0.00
N GLN A 127 -9.07 7.30 0.77
CA GLN A 127 -10.50 7.27 1.12
C GLN A 127 -11.41 7.17 -0.11
N ILE A 128 -11.01 7.74 -1.25
CA ILE A 128 -11.77 7.67 -2.49
C ILE A 128 -11.87 6.22 -2.97
N TYR A 129 -10.78 5.47 -2.93
CA TYR A 129 -10.76 4.08 -3.40
C TYR A 129 -11.43 3.14 -2.40
N ILE A 130 -11.27 3.37 -1.09
CA ILE A 130 -12.00 2.64 -0.04
C ILE A 130 -13.51 2.76 -0.26
N ASN A 131 -14.02 3.98 -0.41
CA ASN A 131 -15.45 4.23 -0.64
C ASN A 131 -15.93 3.70 -2.00
N ASP A 132 -15.07 3.74 -3.02
CA ASP A 132 -15.39 3.25 -4.37
C ASP A 132 -15.47 1.71 -4.42
N LEU A 133 -14.70 1.00 -3.61
CA LEU A 133 -14.77 -0.47 -3.47
C LEU A 133 -15.91 -0.95 -2.58
N GLU A 134 -16.38 -0.14 -1.62
CA GLU A 134 -17.38 -0.58 -0.63
C GLU A 134 -18.62 -1.24 -1.25
N PRO A 135 -19.25 -0.72 -2.32
CA PRO A 135 -20.40 -1.35 -2.94
C PRO A 135 -20.08 -2.69 -3.61
N VAL A 136 -18.83 -2.90 -4.02
CA VAL A 136 -18.36 -4.17 -4.63
C VAL A 136 -18.05 -5.20 -3.54
N TYR A 137 -17.52 -4.76 -2.40
CA TYR A 137 -17.22 -5.62 -1.25
C TYR A 137 -18.46 -6.05 -0.47
N ALA A 138 -19.43 -5.15 -0.26
CA ALA A 138 -20.56 -5.37 0.65
C ALA A 138 -21.34 -6.69 0.43
N PRO A 139 -21.57 -7.19 -0.81
CA PRO A 139 -22.20 -8.49 -1.04
C PRO A 139 -21.40 -9.69 -0.51
N TYR A 140 -20.09 -9.55 -0.36
CA TYR A 140 -19.15 -10.62 0.01
C TYR A 140 -18.63 -10.50 1.46
N ALA A 141 -19.04 -9.48 2.21
CA ALA A 141 -18.49 -9.18 3.55
C ALA A 141 -18.72 -10.28 4.62
N ASN A 142 -19.61 -11.24 4.36
CA ASN A 142 -19.81 -12.41 5.23
C ASN A 142 -18.98 -13.64 4.78
N LEU A 143 -18.29 -13.56 3.65
CA LEU A 143 -17.55 -14.66 3.02
C LEU A 143 -16.03 -14.44 3.06
N ILE A 144 -15.59 -13.19 2.92
CA ILE A 144 -14.19 -12.80 2.86
C ILE A 144 -13.96 -11.56 3.73
N SER A 145 -12.79 -11.47 4.36
CA SER A 145 -12.39 -10.26 5.07
C SER A 145 -12.16 -9.12 4.08
N ARG A 146 -12.27 -7.87 4.55
CA ARG A 146 -11.92 -6.70 3.76
C ARG A 146 -10.45 -6.72 3.41
N ALA A 147 -9.60 -7.15 4.35
CA ALA A 147 -8.17 -7.32 4.14
C ALA A 147 -7.90 -8.20 2.91
N ASP A 148 -8.46 -9.42 2.86
CA ASP A 148 -8.29 -10.32 1.71
C ASP A 148 -8.94 -9.76 0.44
N PHE A 149 -10.09 -9.09 0.54
CA PHE A 149 -10.76 -8.47 -0.61
C PHE A 149 -9.94 -7.33 -1.23
N TRP A 150 -9.28 -6.50 -0.42
CA TRP A 150 -8.40 -5.44 -0.91
C TRP A 150 -7.17 -6.00 -1.63
N GLN A 151 -6.59 -7.10 -1.13
CA GLN A 151 -5.51 -7.80 -1.83
C GLN A 151 -6.00 -8.41 -3.15
N LEU A 152 -7.19 -9.01 -3.18
CA LEU A 152 -7.81 -9.48 -4.42
C LEU A 152 -8.01 -8.35 -5.43
N ALA A 153 -8.48 -7.18 -4.97
CA ALA A 153 -8.65 -5.99 -5.80
C ALA A 153 -7.33 -5.47 -6.39
N GLY A 154 -6.24 -5.49 -5.60
CA GLY A 154 -4.90 -5.14 -6.08
C GLY A 154 -4.38 -6.10 -7.15
N LEU A 155 -4.51 -7.42 -6.92
CA LEU A 155 -4.12 -8.44 -7.90
C LEU A 155 -4.94 -8.36 -9.19
N GLU A 156 -6.25 -8.09 -9.08
CA GLU A 156 -7.12 -7.92 -10.22
C GLU A 156 -6.73 -6.67 -11.04
N ALA A 157 -6.40 -5.56 -10.37
CA ALA A 157 -5.85 -4.38 -11.01
C ALA A 157 -4.52 -4.66 -11.75
N LEU A 158 -3.61 -5.43 -11.16
CA LEU A 158 -2.36 -5.84 -11.83
C LEU A 158 -2.62 -6.71 -13.05
N ARG A 159 -3.56 -7.67 -12.97
CA ARG A 159 -3.95 -8.52 -14.10
C ARG A 159 -4.47 -7.67 -15.26
N ARG A 160 -5.41 -6.75 -14.97
CA ARG A 160 -5.98 -5.83 -15.97
C ARG A 160 -4.91 -4.90 -16.57
N ALA A 161 -3.98 -4.43 -15.75
CA ALA A 161 -2.86 -3.61 -16.21
C ALA A 161 -1.92 -4.35 -17.16
N ALA A 162 -1.63 -5.63 -16.91
CA ALA A 162 -0.86 -6.46 -17.84
C ALA A 162 -1.62 -6.67 -19.18
N GLU A 163 -2.94 -6.83 -19.11
CA GLU A 163 -3.82 -7.03 -20.27
C GLU A 163 -4.07 -5.78 -21.11
N ALA A 164 -3.86 -4.57 -20.58
CA ALA A 164 -4.07 -3.29 -21.27
C ALA A 164 -3.25 -3.16 -22.58
N CYS A 165 -2.23 -4.00 -22.71
CA CYS A 165 -1.38 -4.16 -23.87
C CYS A 165 -2.06 -4.91 -25.04
N VAL A 166 -2.99 -5.84 -24.76
CA VAL A 166 -3.57 -6.77 -25.76
C VAL A 166 -4.21 -6.07 -26.96
N PRO A 167 -5.03 -5.00 -26.80
CA PRO A 167 -5.61 -4.28 -27.94
C PRO A 167 -4.55 -3.65 -28.88
N GLN A 168 -3.32 -3.48 -28.40
CA GLN A 168 -2.19 -2.94 -29.15
C GLN A 168 -1.37 -4.04 -29.85
N GLY A 169 -1.77 -5.32 -29.70
CA GLY A 169 -1.17 -6.46 -30.39
C GLY A 169 0.09 -7.03 -29.72
N CYS A 170 0.34 -6.74 -28.44
CA CYS A 170 1.42 -7.37 -27.68
C CYS A 170 0.93 -8.57 -26.87
N ASN A 171 1.88 -9.44 -26.53
CA ASN A 171 1.68 -10.56 -25.62
C ASN A 171 1.87 -10.05 -24.18
N PRO A 172 0.85 -10.12 -23.31
CA PRO A 172 0.98 -9.69 -21.92
C PRO A 172 1.92 -10.61 -21.14
N VAL A 173 2.69 -10.03 -20.22
CA VAL A 173 3.45 -10.76 -19.21
C VAL A 173 2.74 -10.55 -17.88
N TYR A 174 2.18 -11.62 -17.32
CA TYR A 174 1.42 -11.55 -16.08
C TYR A 174 2.32 -11.76 -14.86
N PRO A 175 2.09 -11.03 -13.75
CA PRO A 175 2.66 -11.41 -12.47
C PRO A 175 2.18 -12.78 -12.03
N ASP A 176 3.10 -13.64 -11.63
CA ASP A 176 2.82 -14.96 -11.08
C ASP A 176 2.64 -14.86 -9.57
N ILE A 177 1.45 -14.40 -9.16
CA ILE A 177 1.09 -14.17 -7.75
C ILE A 177 -0.14 -15.02 -7.42
N GLN A 178 0.05 -16.00 -6.53
CA GLN A 178 -1.04 -16.84 -6.06
C GLN A 178 -1.86 -16.08 -5.00
N PHE A 179 -3.16 -15.89 -5.25
CA PHE A 179 -4.04 -15.30 -4.25
C PHE A 179 -4.28 -16.27 -3.10
N ARG A 180 -4.01 -15.82 -1.88
CA ARG A 180 -4.28 -16.55 -0.64
C ARG A 180 -5.17 -15.75 0.30
N ILE A 181 -5.96 -16.46 1.10
CA ILE A 181 -6.91 -15.92 2.07
C ILE A 181 -6.51 -16.30 3.51
N GLY A 182 -7.14 -15.64 4.48
CA GLY A 182 -6.92 -15.86 5.91
C GLY A 182 -6.51 -14.59 6.66
N ARG A 183 -6.42 -13.44 5.98
CA ARG A 183 -6.18 -12.15 6.67
C ARG A 183 -7.41 -11.79 7.48
N GLN A 184 -7.18 -11.25 8.67
CA GLN A 184 -8.26 -10.77 9.54
C GLN A 184 -8.38 -9.26 9.43
N ASP A 185 -9.61 -8.78 9.42
CA ASP A 185 -9.87 -7.36 9.52
C ASP A 185 -9.44 -6.85 10.90
N CYS A 186 -8.79 -5.68 10.94
CA CYS A 186 -8.56 -5.00 12.20
C CYS A 186 -9.90 -4.60 12.85
N GLU A 187 -9.92 -4.43 14.17
CA GLU A 187 -11.14 -4.18 14.96
C GLU A 187 -11.98 -2.98 14.45
N THR A 188 -11.31 -1.98 13.86
CA THR A 188 -11.92 -0.73 13.41
C THR A 188 -12.04 -0.61 11.88
N SER A 189 -11.92 -1.72 11.15
CA SER A 189 -12.05 -1.80 9.69
C SER A 189 -13.22 -0.95 9.15
N PRO A 190 -12.98 -0.09 8.13
CA PRO A 190 -11.78 0.01 7.29
C PRO A 190 -10.70 1.00 7.78
N ASN A 191 -10.79 1.51 9.02
CA ASN A 191 -9.93 2.59 9.50
C ASN A 191 -9.11 2.17 10.71
N THR A 192 -7.99 2.83 10.96
CA THR A 192 -7.24 2.72 12.22
C THR A 192 -6.71 4.10 12.63
N ALA A 193 -6.48 4.29 13.93
CA ALA A 193 -5.78 5.47 14.45
C ALA A 193 -4.25 5.25 14.52
N GLU A 194 -3.78 4.03 14.27
CA GLU A 194 -2.37 3.68 14.32
C GLU A 194 -1.55 4.46 13.28
N ILE A 195 -0.43 5.04 13.71
CA ILE A 195 0.48 5.73 12.81
C ILE A 195 1.47 4.71 12.26
N ARG A 196 1.31 4.39 10.98
CA ARG A 196 2.22 3.55 10.20
C ARG A 196 3.27 4.42 9.50
N MET A 197 4.52 3.98 9.51
CA MET A 197 5.64 4.69 8.90
C MET A 197 5.79 4.26 7.45
N PHE A 198 5.83 5.23 6.54
CA PHE A 198 6.10 5.02 5.12
C PHE A 198 7.54 5.42 4.80
N PRO A 199 8.09 5.04 3.62
CA PRO A 199 9.44 5.42 3.20
C PRO A 199 9.44 6.90 2.82
N ASN A 200 9.23 7.79 3.80
CA ASN A 200 8.91 9.14 3.47
C ASN A 200 9.29 10.22 4.47
N ASN A 201 10.42 10.87 4.19
CA ASN A 201 10.73 12.22 4.65
C ASN A 201 10.06 13.29 3.75
N GLY A 202 8.74 13.21 3.48
CA GLY A 202 7.99 14.20 2.65
C GLY A 202 8.27 14.23 1.13
N GLY A 203 8.86 13.17 0.59
CA GLY A 203 9.12 12.82 -0.80
C GLY A 203 10.62 12.77 -1.10
N HIS A 204 11.42 12.71 -0.04
CA HIS A 204 12.83 13.08 -0.05
C HIS A 204 13.77 11.95 0.38
N GLY A 205 13.26 10.72 0.42
CA GLY A 205 14.05 9.54 0.78
C GLY A 205 15.28 9.36 -0.12
N THR A 206 16.39 9.00 0.51
CA THR A 206 17.60 8.47 -0.11
C THR A 206 17.43 6.98 -0.40
N LEU A 207 18.41 6.37 -1.07
CA LEU A 207 18.37 4.93 -1.33
C LEU A 207 18.34 4.11 -0.04
N ASN A 208 19.08 4.52 0.99
CA ASN A 208 19.06 3.82 2.27
C ASN A 208 17.67 3.92 2.92
N ASP A 209 17.05 5.10 2.91
CA ASP A 209 15.69 5.26 3.48
C ASP A 209 14.67 4.35 2.77
N VAL A 210 14.85 4.13 1.47
CA VAL A 210 14.01 3.22 0.67
C VAL A 210 14.28 1.76 1.04
N LEU A 211 15.54 1.34 1.04
CA LEU A 211 15.91 -0.06 1.32
C LEU A 211 15.60 -0.46 2.76
N ASP A 212 15.94 0.40 3.73
CA ASP A 212 15.68 0.18 5.15
C ASP A 212 14.16 0.02 5.39
N PHE A 213 13.32 0.83 4.74
CA PHE A 213 11.88 0.69 4.86
C PHE A 213 11.36 -0.65 4.32
N PHE A 214 11.79 -1.07 3.13
CA PHE A 214 11.30 -2.30 2.52
C PHE A 214 11.79 -3.55 3.26
N ASP A 215 13.00 -3.51 3.83
CA ASP A 215 13.52 -4.54 4.73
C ASP A 215 12.72 -4.57 6.04
N ASP A 216 12.57 -3.43 6.72
CA ASP A 216 11.86 -3.35 8.01
C ASP A 216 10.37 -3.72 7.89
N ALA A 217 9.70 -3.29 6.82
CA ALA A 217 8.26 -3.48 6.65
C ALA A 217 7.91 -4.87 6.11
N PHE A 218 8.74 -5.42 5.21
CA PHE A 218 8.38 -6.61 4.43
C PHE A 218 9.47 -7.70 4.38
N GLY A 219 10.68 -7.42 4.86
CA GLY A 219 11.85 -8.31 4.73
C GLY A 219 12.39 -8.41 3.30
N LEU A 220 12.18 -7.37 2.49
CA LEU A 220 12.62 -7.34 1.10
C LEU A 220 14.08 -6.88 1.01
N ASP A 221 14.87 -7.62 0.25
CA ASP A 221 16.24 -7.23 -0.09
C ASP A 221 16.28 -6.12 -1.15
N GLU A 222 17.49 -5.78 -1.61
CA GLU A 222 17.71 -4.78 -2.66
C GLU A 222 16.94 -5.12 -3.95
N THR A 223 16.91 -6.40 -4.34
CA THR A 223 16.25 -6.85 -5.57
C THR A 223 14.75 -6.68 -5.46
N GLY A 224 14.17 -7.14 -4.34
CA GLY A 224 12.75 -7.02 -4.06
C GLY A 224 12.29 -5.57 -3.94
N SER A 225 13.08 -4.73 -3.27
CA SER A 225 12.80 -3.29 -3.10
C SER A 225 12.76 -2.56 -4.45
N VAL A 226 13.77 -2.77 -5.30
CA VAL A 226 13.82 -2.17 -6.65
C VAL A 226 12.72 -2.71 -7.55
N ALA A 227 12.43 -4.02 -7.46
CA ALA A 227 11.35 -4.63 -8.24
C ALA A 227 9.99 -4.02 -7.89
N LEU A 228 9.68 -3.91 -6.59
CA LEU A 228 8.40 -3.42 -6.09
C LEU A 228 8.16 -1.93 -6.40
N LEU A 229 9.22 -1.10 -6.37
CA LEU A 229 9.16 0.29 -6.87
C LEU A 229 8.76 0.38 -8.35
N GLY A 230 8.96 -0.68 -9.13
CA GLY A 230 8.45 -0.78 -10.50
C GLY A 230 6.94 -0.61 -10.63
N ALA A 231 6.17 -0.81 -9.56
CA ALA A 231 4.73 -0.52 -9.53
C ALA A 231 4.40 0.94 -9.87
N HIS A 232 5.36 1.88 -9.74
CA HIS A 232 5.20 3.26 -10.18
C HIS A 232 5.00 3.40 -11.69
N THR A 233 5.18 2.35 -12.51
CA THR A 233 4.68 2.36 -13.88
C THR A 233 3.16 2.58 -13.95
N LEU A 234 2.43 2.29 -12.86
CA LEU A 234 0.99 2.45 -12.76
C LEU A 234 0.58 3.76 -12.07
N GLY A 235 -0.39 4.45 -12.65
CA GLY A 235 -1.03 5.63 -12.09
C GLY A 235 -0.15 6.88 -12.08
N ARG A 236 -0.37 7.75 -11.09
CA ARG A 236 0.26 9.07 -11.02
C ARG A 236 0.23 9.69 -9.64
N ALA A 237 1.17 10.59 -9.40
CA ALA A 237 1.10 11.53 -8.30
C ALA A 237 0.08 12.65 -8.59
N ARG A 238 -0.65 13.05 -7.55
CA ARG A 238 -1.61 14.16 -7.56
C ARG A 238 -1.26 15.16 -6.45
N SER A 239 -1.25 16.44 -6.79
CA SER A 239 -0.84 17.49 -5.84
C SER A 239 -1.72 17.54 -4.59
N GLY A 240 -3.02 17.25 -4.74
CA GLY A 240 -3.95 17.22 -3.61
C GLY A 240 -3.77 16.03 -2.66
N ASP A 241 -3.05 14.99 -3.09
CA ASP A 241 -2.83 13.77 -2.31
C ASP A 241 -1.44 13.81 -1.65
N SER A 242 -0.38 14.00 -2.44
CA SER A 242 1.02 13.90 -1.96
C SER A 242 1.82 15.20 -2.06
N GLY A 243 1.24 16.27 -2.62
CA GLY A 243 1.98 17.47 -2.99
C GLY A 243 2.79 17.33 -4.29
N PHE A 244 2.91 16.13 -4.85
CA PHE A 244 3.61 15.83 -6.12
C PHE A 244 2.67 15.76 -7.31
N ASN A 245 3.17 15.97 -8.53
CA ASN A 245 2.29 15.97 -9.72
C ASN A 245 2.91 15.37 -10.97
N GLY A 246 2.19 14.42 -11.55
CA GLY A 246 2.49 13.80 -12.85
C GLY A 246 2.49 12.27 -12.77
N PRO A 247 2.28 11.58 -13.90
CA PRO A 247 2.56 10.15 -13.98
C PRO A 247 4.08 9.91 -13.97
N TRP A 248 4.52 8.70 -13.65
CA TRP A 248 5.93 8.33 -13.79
C TRP A 248 6.31 8.01 -15.24
N VAL A 249 5.36 7.47 -16.00
CA VAL A 249 5.54 7.02 -17.38
C VAL A 249 4.47 7.60 -18.30
N GLY A 250 4.63 7.41 -19.61
CA GLY A 250 3.66 7.90 -20.60
C GLY A 250 2.34 7.13 -20.63
N ASN A 251 2.38 5.80 -20.50
CA ASN A 251 1.20 4.94 -20.42
C ASN A 251 1.11 4.39 -19.00
N ALA A 252 0.31 5.03 -18.16
CA ALA A 252 0.24 4.77 -16.73
C ALA A 252 -0.76 3.67 -16.34
N ASP A 253 -1.35 2.97 -17.31
CA ASP A 253 -2.28 1.85 -17.06
C ASP A 253 -1.69 0.49 -17.44
N LEU A 254 -0.49 0.49 -18.04
CA LEU A 254 0.18 -0.72 -18.50
C LEU A 254 1.23 -1.17 -17.49
N LEU A 255 1.12 -2.42 -17.04
CA LEU A 255 2.16 -3.06 -16.24
C LEU A 255 3.29 -3.55 -17.14
N ASP A 256 4.25 -2.66 -17.40
CA ASP A 256 5.49 -2.96 -18.13
C ASP A 256 6.70 -2.24 -17.51
N ASN A 257 7.89 -2.56 -18.00
CA ASN A 257 9.14 -1.97 -17.53
C ASN A 257 9.37 -0.51 -18.01
N ALA A 258 8.35 0.23 -18.43
CA ALA A 258 8.47 1.64 -18.83
C ALA A 258 9.10 2.51 -17.75
N TYR A 259 8.80 2.24 -16.48
CA TYR A 259 9.36 2.96 -15.33
C TYR A 259 10.90 2.95 -15.35
N PHE A 260 11.51 1.77 -15.46
CA PHE A 260 12.96 1.63 -15.52
C PHE A 260 13.56 2.20 -16.81
N ARG A 261 12.88 2.01 -17.96
CA ARG A 261 13.30 2.62 -19.23
C ARG A 261 13.32 4.15 -19.13
N ASP A 262 12.30 4.75 -18.52
CA ASP A 262 12.19 6.20 -18.39
C ASP A 262 13.21 6.78 -17.39
N LEU A 263 13.52 6.08 -16.30
CA LEU A 263 14.60 6.45 -15.37
C LEU A 263 15.96 6.59 -16.08
N LEU A 264 16.28 5.66 -16.98
CA LEU A 264 17.58 5.58 -17.66
C LEU A 264 17.68 6.44 -18.94
N ASN A 265 16.59 6.52 -19.72
CA ASN A 265 16.65 7.05 -21.09
C ASN A 265 16.22 8.52 -21.21
N ARG A 266 15.98 9.21 -20.08
CA ARG A 266 15.59 10.62 -20.06
C ARG A 266 16.65 11.48 -19.38
N ASN A 267 16.75 12.71 -19.85
CA ASN A 267 17.47 13.74 -19.14
C ASN A 267 16.58 14.29 -18.03
N TRP A 268 17.04 14.22 -16.79
CA TRP A 268 16.28 14.68 -15.63
C TRP A 268 16.82 15.99 -15.06
N ILE A 269 15.90 16.86 -14.66
CA ILE A 269 16.18 18.06 -13.87
C ILE A 269 15.26 18.04 -12.65
N GLN A 270 15.73 18.56 -11.53
CA GLN A 270 14.91 18.74 -10.35
C GLN A 270 14.27 20.13 -10.34
N ILE A 271 12.99 20.23 -10.02
CA ILE A 271 12.26 21.49 -9.90
C ILE A 271 11.48 21.53 -8.58
N ASN A 272 11.33 22.72 -8.00
CA ASN A 272 10.39 22.95 -6.92
C ASN A 272 9.01 23.27 -7.50
N ILE A 273 8.02 22.43 -7.22
CA ILE A 273 6.64 22.61 -7.70
C ILE A 273 5.70 23.23 -6.67
N ALA A 274 6.18 23.49 -5.45
CA ALA A 274 5.38 24.13 -4.42
C ALA A 274 5.03 25.58 -4.80
N PRO A 275 3.85 26.08 -4.42
CA PRO A 275 3.52 27.50 -4.52
C PRO A 275 4.54 28.39 -3.79
N ALA A 276 4.60 29.65 -4.21
CA ALA A 276 5.45 30.62 -3.52
C ALA A 276 5.01 30.78 -2.06
N ASN A 277 5.96 30.67 -1.13
CA ASN A 277 5.79 30.73 0.33
C ASN A 277 5.22 29.46 0.99
N GLU A 278 5.16 28.35 0.27
CA GLU A 278 4.91 27.02 0.86
C GLU A 278 6.22 26.23 1.00
N GLU A 279 6.20 25.17 1.80
CA GLU A 279 7.32 24.25 1.91
C GLU A 279 7.70 23.70 0.54
N ALA A 280 9.00 23.64 0.26
CA ALA A 280 9.48 23.19 -1.04
C ALA A 280 9.07 21.73 -1.31
N ARG A 281 8.67 21.46 -2.56
CA ARG A 281 8.35 20.11 -3.05
C ARG A 281 9.17 19.88 -4.31
N TRP A 282 10.32 19.23 -4.14
CA TRP A 282 11.23 18.94 -5.23
C TRP A 282 10.87 17.62 -5.90
N GLN A 283 10.62 17.67 -7.21
CA GLN A 283 10.47 16.48 -8.05
C GLN A 283 11.34 16.59 -9.29
N TRP A 284 11.69 15.44 -9.84
CA TRP A 284 12.42 15.33 -11.09
C TRP A 284 11.45 15.32 -12.26
N ILE A 285 11.77 16.07 -13.32
CA ILE A 285 11.01 16.08 -14.57
C ILE A 285 11.96 15.96 -15.77
N PRO A 286 11.48 15.48 -16.93
CA PRO A 286 12.25 15.49 -18.16
C PRO A 286 12.66 16.91 -18.56
N GLY A 287 13.96 17.12 -18.75
CA GLY A 287 14.47 18.42 -19.16
C GLY A 287 15.97 18.41 -19.40
N ASN A 288 16.43 19.34 -20.22
CA ASN A 288 17.87 19.54 -20.44
C ASN A 288 18.46 20.40 -19.32
N PRO A 289 19.75 20.26 -18.98
CA PRO A 289 20.39 21.11 -17.99
C PRO A 289 20.67 22.53 -18.54
N ARG A 290 20.65 22.72 -19.88
CA ARG A 290 20.87 24.05 -20.49
C ARG A 290 19.73 25.01 -20.13
N PRO A 291 20.03 26.20 -19.59
CA PRO A 291 19.01 27.21 -19.35
C PRO A 291 18.35 27.60 -20.69
N PRO A 292 17.05 27.90 -20.69
CA PRO A 292 16.42 28.45 -21.89
C PRO A 292 17.16 29.74 -22.32
N PRO A 293 17.22 30.05 -23.63
CA PRO A 293 17.78 31.31 -24.10
C PRO A 293 17.19 32.51 -23.32
N GLN A 294 18.03 33.51 -23.02
CA GLN A 294 17.65 34.69 -22.22
C GLN A 294 16.27 35.24 -22.65
N GLY A 295 15.38 35.41 -21.67
CA GLY A 295 14.03 35.96 -21.88
C GLY A 295 12.90 34.93 -21.96
N ARG A 296 13.19 33.63 -21.98
CA ARG A 296 12.16 32.58 -21.89
C ARG A 296 12.13 31.95 -20.50
N ARG A 297 11.06 32.15 -19.74
CA ARG A 297 10.77 31.32 -18.55
C ARG A 297 10.45 29.91 -19.02
N ARG A 298 10.99 28.87 -18.35
CA ARG A 298 10.51 27.50 -18.53
C ARG A 298 9.05 27.45 -18.12
N ARG A 299 8.15 27.50 -19.10
CA ARG A 299 6.77 27.02 -18.94
C ARG A 299 6.76 25.52 -19.24
N GLN A 300 7.49 24.72 -18.45
CA GLN A 300 7.08 23.33 -18.32
C GLN A 300 5.98 23.36 -17.27
N ALA A 301 4.74 23.22 -17.73
CA ALA A 301 3.62 23.03 -16.82
C ALA A 301 3.89 21.73 -16.05
N ALA A 302 4.27 21.86 -14.78
CA ALA A 302 4.30 20.71 -13.87
C ALA A 302 2.93 20.01 -13.95
N GLY A 303 2.92 18.69 -14.16
CA GLY A 303 1.71 17.87 -14.12
C GLY A 303 1.20 17.23 -15.42
N ASN A 304 1.75 17.58 -16.59
CA ASN A 304 1.33 17.00 -17.89
C ASN A 304 2.35 16.05 -18.52
N GLY A 305 3.43 15.70 -17.82
CA GLY A 305 4.43 14.78 -18.33
C GLY A 305 5.06 13.95 -17.21
N PRO A 306 5.91 12.97 -17.57
CA PRO A 306 6.58 12.09 -16.64
C PRO A 306 7.27 12.85 -15.51
N MET A 307 7.30 12.26 -14.32
CA MET A 307 8.00 12.75 -13.15
C MET A 307 8.67 11.60 -12.41
N MET A 308 9.64 11.92 -11.55
CA MET A 308 10.24 10.97 -10.60
C MET A 308 10.38 11.67 -9.24
N LEU A 309 10.20 10.93 -8.16
CA LEU A 309 10.52 11.35 -6.81
C LEU A 309 12.02 11.17 -6.53
N ASN A 310 12.49 11.64 -5.37
CA ASN A 310 13.86 11.32 -4.93
C ASN A 310 14.03 9.82 -4.68
N SER A 311 13.01 9.15 -4.12
CA SER A 311 12.98 7.69 -3.92
C SER A 311 13.06 6.91 -5.23
N ASP A 312 12.62 7.47 -6.36
CA ASP A 312 12.81 6.87 -7.68
C ASP A 312 14.22 7.17 -8.23
N MET A 313 14.63 8.44 -8.16
CA MET A 313 15.91 8.87 -8.75
C MET A 313 17.11 8.23 -8.04
N CYS A 314 16.98 7.91 -6.75
CA CYS A 314 18.02 7.27 -5.97
C CYS A 314 18.39 5.86 -6.48
N LEU A 315 17.51 5.22 -7.27
CA LEU A 315 17.78 3.92 -7.90
C LEU A 315 18.85 3.97 -9.00
N VAL A 316 19.01 5.14 -9.63
CA VAL A 316 19.97 5.32 -10.74
C VAL A 316 21.08 6.31 -10.42
N LYS A 317 20.86 7.22 -9.46
CA LYS A 317 21.85 8.22 -9.05
C LYS A 317 22.00 8.24 -7.54
N HIS A 318 23.24 8.28 -7.07
CA HIS A 318 23.55 8.53 -5.67
C HIS A 318 23.32 10.01 -5.35
N ILE A 319 22.06 10.38 -5.16
CA ILE A 319 21.62 11.73 -4.82
C ILE A 319 21.89 12.00 -3.34
N ILE A 320 22.38 13.21 -3.05
CA ILE A 320 22.50 13.73 -1.69
C ILE A 320 21.40 14.77 -1.54
N VAL A 321 20.47 14.54 -0.62
CA VAL A 321 19.24 15.31 -0.50
C VAL A 321 19.32 16.23 0.71
N THR A 322 19.09 17.53 0.51
CA THR A 322 19.00 18.50 1.60
C THR A 322 17.74 18.25 2.45
N PRO A 323 17.63 18.81 3.66
CA PRO A 323 16.42 18.66 4.47
C PRO A 323 15.12 19.13 3.81
N THR A 324 15.20 19.97 2.78
CA THR A 324 14.03 20.44 2.01
C THR A 324 13.74 19.60 0.78
N GLY A 325 14.51 18.53 0.51
CA GLY A 325 14.30 17.63 -0.62
C GLY A 325 15.11 17.95 -1.88
N GLN A 326 15.93 19.00 -1.86
CA GLN A 326 16.72 19.36 -3.03
C GLN A 326 17.96 18.46 -3.14
N SER A 327 18.26 17.97 -4.34
CA SER A 327 19.50 17.24 -4.60
C SER A 327 20.68 18.21 -4.74
N GLU A 328 21.78 17.94 -4.05
CA GLU A 328 23.01 18.75 -4.10
C GLU A 328 23.77 18.59 -5.43
N CYS A 329 23.55 17.47 -6.12
CA CYS A 329 24.06 17.20 -7.46
C CYS A 329 22.88 17.07 -8.46
N ASN A 330 23.15 17.21 -9.76
CA ASN A 330 22.16 16.97 -10.81
C ASN A 330 22.36 15.59 -11.46
N TYR A 331 21.41 15.17 -12.30
CA TYR A 331 21.42 13.87 -12.97
C TYR A 331 22.75 13.54 -13.68
N PHE A 332 23.45 14.54 -14.23
CA PHE A 332 24.71 14.34 -14.97
C PHE A 332 25.94 14.38 -14.07
N SER A 333 25.84 14.92 -12.86
CA SER A 333 26.97 15.12 -11.95
C SER A 333 26.93 14.20 -10.72
N CYS A 334 25.77 13.66 -10.37
CA CYS A 334 25.68 12.62 -9.34
C CYS A 334 26.37 11.35 -9.83
N ALA A 335 27.10 10.69 -8.93
CA ALA A 335 27.59 9.34 -9.18
C ALA A 335 26.42 8.38 -9.46
N ASP A 336 26.69 7.31 -10.18
CA ASP A 336 25.71 6.25 -10.38
C ASP A 336 25.38 5.60 -9.03
N SER A 337 24.10 5.27 -8.84
CA SER A 337 23.67 4.45 -7.70
C SER A 337 24.21 3.02 -7.86
N PHE A 338 24.44 2.31 -6.76
CA PHE A 338 24.88 0.91 -6.85
C PHE A 338 23.77 -0.02 -7.37
N THR A 339 22.50 0.38 -7.30
CA THR A 339 21.36 -0.37 -7.86
C THR A 339 21.15 -0.15 -9.36
N ILE A 340 21.93 0.74 -10.01
CA ILE A 340 21.72 1.11 -11.42
C ILE A 340 21.81 -0.09 -12.38
N ASP A 341 22.66 -1.08 -12.08
CA ASP A 341 22.82 -2.25 -12.94
C ASP A 341 21.61 -3.18 -12.89
N LEU A 342 20.93 -3.27 -11.74
CA LEU A 342 19.64 -3.95 -11.65
C LEU A 342 18.56 -3.20 -12.42
N VAL A 343 18.51 -1.87 -12.29
CA VAL A 343 17.60 -1.02 -13.08
C VAL A 343 17.82 -1.19 -14.59
N ARG A 344 19.08 -1.30 -15.04
CA ARG A 344 19.42 -1.61 -16.45
C ARG A 344 18.94 -2.99 -16.87
N GLN A 345 19.02 -3.99 -16.01
CA GLN A 345 18.51 -5.33 -16.30
C GLN A 345 16.99 -5.30 -16.49
N TYR A 346 16.26 -4.71 -15.54
CA TYR A 346 14.80 -4.57 -15.64
C TYR A 346 14.36 -3.75 -16.84
N ALA A 347 15.06 -2.65 -17.19
CA ALA A 347 14.75 -1.86 -18.38
C ALA A 347 14.92 -2.63 -19.69
N ASN A 348 15.82 -3.62 -19.73
CA ASN A 348 16.09 -4.42 -20.93
C ASN A 348 15.30 -5.73 -20.99
N ASN A 349 14.75 -6.20 -19.87
CA ASN A 349 14.05 -7.47 -19.78
C ASN A 349 12.79 -7.34 -18.91
N ASN A 350 11.62 -7.22 -19.56
CA ASN A 350 10.34 -7.09 -18.89
C ASN A 350 9.95 -8.38 -18.13
N GLU A 351 10.25 -9.56 -18.68
CA GLU A 351 9.93 -10.84 -18.04
C GLU A 351 10.72 -11.02 -16.73
N MET A 352 12.01 -10.67 -16.74
CA MET A 352 12.84 -10.69 -15.52
C MET A 352 12.27 -9.76 -14.45
N TRP A 353 11.91 -8.53 -14.82
CA TRP A 353 11.30 -7.62 -13.84
C TRP A 353 9.97 -8.16 -13.30
N ILE A 354 9.07 -8.66 -14.16
CA ILE A 354 7.79 -9.20 -13.71
C ILE A 354 7.98 -10.40 -12.79
N GLN A 355 9.00 -11.24 -13.02
CA GLN A 355 9.34 -12.37 -12.14
C GLN A 355 9.74 -11.89 -10.74
N ASP A 356 10.70 -10.94 -10.65
CA ASP A 356 11.17 -10.41 -9.37
C ASP A 356 10.08 -9.58 -8.68
N PHE A 357 9.28 -8.84 -9.45
CA PHE A 357 8.09 -8.11 -8.96
C PHE A 357 7.06 -9.06 -8.36
N SER A 358 6.79 -10.19 -9.01
CA SER A 358 5.83 -11.20 -8.51
C SER A 358 6.28 -11.76 -7.16
N THR A 359 7.58 -12.04 -7.04
CA THR A 359 8.18 -12.51 -5.77
C THR A 359 8.06 -11.43 -4.69
N ALA A 360 8.48 -10.19 -4.98
CA ALA A 360 8.43 -9.09 -4.03
C ALA A 360 7.01 -8.73 -3.59
N TYR A 361 6.05 -8.73 -4.52
CA TYR A 361 4.64 -8.46 -4.23
C TYR A 361 4.02 -9.59 -3.40
N THR A 362 4.35 -10.85 -3.70
CA THR A 362 3.92 -12.01 -2.90
C THR A 362 4.44 -11.89 -1.47
N THR A 363 5.73 -11.63 -1.29
CA THR A 363 6.31 -11.38 0.03
C THR A 363 5.55 -10.27 0.75
N MET A 364 5.41 -9.09 0.13
CA MET A 364 4.71 -7.95 0.72
C MET A 364 3.30 -8.29 1.24
N ILE A 365 2.46 -8.98 0.43
CA ILE A 365 1.08 -9.28 0.83
C ILE A 365 0.98 -10.42 1.84
N GLU A 366 2.03 -11.23 2.04
CA GLU A 366 2.04 -12.39 2.92
C GLU A 366 2.85 -12.17 4.22
N THR A 367 3.75 -11.19 4.30
CA THR A 367 4.71 -11.03 5.41
C THR A 367 4.06 -10.95 6.79
N THR A 368 2.86 -10.38 6.91
CA THR A 368 2.27 -10.04 8.22
C THR A 368 1.29 -11.09 8.76
N VAL A 369 0.97 -12.12 7.97
CA VAL A 369 -0.02 -13.14 8.35
C VAL A 369 0.52 -14.55 8.10
N ALA A 370 0.60 -15.33 9.18
CA ALA A 370 0.95 -16.75 9.07
C ALA A 370 -0.24 -17.58 8.56
N ASN A 371 0.03 -18.71 7.93
CA ASN A 371 -0.96 -19.73 7.55
C ASN A 371 -2.00 -19.28 6.52
N LEU A 372 -1.64 -18.36 5.61
CA LEU A 372 -2.48 -18.00 4.47
C LEU A 372 -2.72 -19.22 3.54
N MET A 373 -3.96 -19.41 3.12
CA MET A 373 -4.40 -20.59 2.39
C MET A 373 -4.79 -20.27 0.96
N VAL A 374 -4.56 -21.23 0.06
CA VAL A 374 -5.09 -21.17 -1.30
C VAL A 374 -6.57 -21.55 -1.23
N PRO A 375 -7.48 -20.71 -1.72
CA PRO A 375 -8.89 -21.04 -1.70
C PRO A 375 -9.22 -22.31 -2.50
N GLY A 376 -10.10 -23.15 -1.96
CA GLY A 376 -10.48 -24.42 -2.56
C GLY A 376 -9.49 -25.57 -2.37
N GLU A 377 -8.33 -25.36 -1.74
CA GLU A 377 -7.47 -26.45 -1.26
C GLU A 377 -7.99 -26.94 0.10
N THR A 378 -8.33 -28.23 0.19
CA THR A 378 -8.56 -28.88 1.48
C THR A 378 -7.21 -29.17 2.12
N GLN A 379 -7.01 -28.78 3.38
CA GLN A 379 -5.85 -29.25 4.14
C GLN A 379 -5.95 -30.77 4.20
N SER A 380 -5.07 -31.49 3.50
CA SER A 380 -4.92 -32.92 3.73
C SER A 380 -4.40 -33.08 5.15
N GLU A 381 -5.25 -33.53 6.07
CA GLU A 381 -4.80 -34.06 7.34
C GLU A 381 -3.71 -35.09 7.03
N GLU A 382 -2.48 -34.85 7.48
CA GLU A 382 -1.48 -35.90 7.54
C GLU A 382 -2.06 -36.98 8.45
N GLU A 383 -2.60 -38.05 7.85
CA GLU A 383 -2.91 -39.26 8.59
C GLU A 383 -1.60 -39.72 9.24
N GLU A 384 -1.48 -39.49 10.55
CA GLU A 384 -0.49 -40.17 11.38
C GLU A 384 -0.64 -41.66 11.10
N GLY A 385 0.29 -42.18 10.31
CA GLY A 385 0.29 -43.56 9.87
C GLY A 385 0.20 -44.47 11.07
N VAL A 386 -0.95 -45.12 11.21
CA VAL A 386 -1.15 -46.24 12.14
C VAL A 386 -0.10 -47.28 11.79
N GLY A 387 0.97 -47.32 12.59
CA GLY A 387 2.04 -48.28 12.45
C GLY A 387 1.49 -49.70 12.49
N ILE A 388 1.53 -50.38 11.35
CA ILE A 388 1.23 -51.80 11.26
C ILE A 388 2.28 -52.55 12.10
N PRO A 389 1.89 -53.32 13.13
CA PRO A 389 2.84 -54.12 13.89
C PRO A 389 3.35 -55.26 12.99
N THR A 390 4.66 -55.30 12.76
CA THR A 390 5.32 -56.44 12.12
C THR A 390 5.22 -57.66 13.04
N GLN A 391 4.59 -58.72 12.54
CA GLN A 391 4.54 -60.03 13.19
C GLN A 391 5.93 -60.69 13.18
N PRO A 392 6.30 -61.47 14.21
CA PRO A 392 7.57 -62.19 14.24
C PRO A 392 7.49 -63.45 13.38
N GLU A 393 8.55 -63.72 12.61
CA GLU A 393 8.71 -64.97 11.87
C GLU A 393 8.87 -66.16 12.83
N ASP A 394 7.88 -67.05 12.82
CA ASP A 394 7.95 -68.34 13.50
C ASP A 394 8.78 -69.32 12.65
N GLY A 395 9.99 -69.61 13.13
CA GLY A 395 10.81 -70.70 12.64
C GLY A 395 10.28 -72.05 13.14
N GLY A 396 9.58 -72.79 12.28
CA GLY A 396 9.04 -74.11 12.56
C GLY A 396 9.55 -75.18 11.59
N ALA A 397 10.46 -76.02 12.07
CA ALA A 397 11.03 -77.16 11.36
C ALA A 397 10.07 -78.37 11.26
N GLY A 398 10.32 -79.25 10.29
CA GLY A 398 10.15 -80.70 10.49
C GLY A 398 9.17 -81.42 9.56
N GLY A 399 9.72 -82.15 8.58
CA GLY A 399 8.99 -83.10 7.75
C GLY A 399 9.91 -84.12 7.07
N ARG A 400 10.58 -84.97 7.85
CA ARG A 400 10.96 -86.34 7.44
C ARG A 400 9.78 -87.24 7.83
N GLY A 401 9.34 -88.27 7.11
CA GLY A 401 9.78 -88.94 5.91
C GLY A 401 8.94 -90.23 5.81
N GLY A 402 8.85 -90.83 4.63
CA GLY A 402 8.39 -92.20 4.44
C GLY A 402 9.38 -92.90 3.52
N ARG A 403 10.15 -93.84 4.10
CA ARG A 403 10.71 -94.97 3.36
C ARG A 403 9.75 -96.14 3.55
N ASP A 404 9.98 -97.20 2.78
CA ASP A 404 9.79 -98.57 3.27
C ASP A 404 10.23 -98.73 4.74
#